data_AF-A0A9E7L4P7-F1
#
_entry.id   AF-A0A9E7L4P7-F1
#
_cell.length_a   1.000
_cell.length_b   1.000
_cell.length_c   1.000
_cell.angle_alpha   90.00
_cell.angle_beta   90.00
_cell.angle_gamma   90.00
#
_symmetry.space_group_name_H-M   'P 1'
#
loop_
_entity.id
_entity.type
_entity.pdbx_description
1 polymer ?
#
loop_
_entity_poly.entity_id
_entity_poly.type
_entity_poly.pdbx_seq_one_letter_code
_entity_poly.pdbx_strand_id
1 'polypeptide(L)'
;MIFRDFLGKRAGFIKALTAGPSFPLRFSWKFYLALLFLIPFPCSCCFTVTACFLLGGGAADYEKFHQQCDPQKPYMCLYGCPNETWELKEPPDVPHELPEPNIGN
;
A
#
# COMPACT_ATOMS: atom_id res chain seq x y z
N MET A 1 18.32 -6.39 14.69
CA MET A 1 17.13 -5.53 14.82
C MET A 1 16.81 -4.77 13.53
N ILE A 2 17.80 -4.21 12.82
CA ILE A 2 17.66 -3.45 11.56
C ILE A 2 16.72 -4.08 10.50
N PHE A 3 16.84 -5.40 10.27
CA PHE A 3 16.04 -6.06 9.23
C PHE A 3 14.54 -6.06 9.53
N ARG A 4 14.14 -6.16 10.80
CA ARG A 4 12.74 -6.11 11.20
C ARG A 4 12.16 -4.72 10.97
N ASP A 5 12.93 -3.67 11.26
CA ASP A 5 12.53 -2.29 10.99
C ASP A 5 12.34 -2.08 9.49
N PHE A 6 13.26 -2.57 8.66
CA PHE A 6 13.13 -2.51 7.21
C PHE A 6 11.84 -3.18 6.71
N LEU A 7 11.54 -4.40 7.20
CA LEU A 7 10.32 -5.11 6.84
C LEU A 7 9.07 -4.35 7.27
N GLY A 8 9.06 -3.76 8.48
CA GLY A 8 7.97 -2.93 8.96
C GLY A 8 7.72 -1.72 8.05
N LYS A 9 8.79 -0.99 7.70
CA LYS A 9 8.70 0.15 6.78
C LYS A 9 8.19 -0.26 5.39
N ARG A 10 8.70 -1.37 4.84
CA ARG A 10 8.25 -1.91 3.55
C ARG A 10 6.78 -2.29 3.58
N ALA A 11 6.29 -2.89 4.66
CA ALA A 11 4.89 -3.25 4.82
C ALA A 11 3.98 -2.00 4.81
N GLY A 12 4.41 -0.90 5.43
CA GLY A 12 3.72 0.39 5.35
C GLY A 12 3.60 0.91 3.91
N PHE A 13 4.69 0.88 3.14
CA PHE A 13 4.67 1.28 1.72
C PHE A 13 3.74 0.41 0.89
N ILE A 14 3.79 -0.91 1.07
CA ILE A 14 2.93 -1.84 0.36
C ILE A 14 1.46 -1.53 0.68
N LYS A 15 1.10 -1.34 1.95
CA LYS A 15 -0.28 -0.95 2.33
C LYS A 15 -0.72 0.34 1.65
N ALA A 16 0.09 1.40 1.67
CA ALA A 16 -0.25 2.67 1.04
C ALA A 16 -0.48 2.55 -0.48
N LEU A 17 0.31 1.72 -1.16
CA LEU A 17 0.36 1.68 -2.62
C LEU A 17 -0.46 0.56 -3.26
N THR A 18 -0.75 -0.52 -2.53
CA THR A 18 -1.40 -1.71 -3.09
C THR A 18 -2.73 -2.07 -2.43
N ALA A 19 -3.03 -1.56 -1.24
CA ALA A 19 -4.32 -1.80 -0.57
C ALA A 19 -5.40 -0.82 -1.07
N GLY A 20 -5.51 -0.76 -2.40
CA GLY A 20 -6.52 -0.03 -3.15
C GLY A 20 -7.43 -0.99 -3.92
N PRO A 21 -8.58 -0.50 -4.41
CA PRO A 21 -9.55 -1.33 -5.11
C PRO A 21 -9.00 -1.73 -6.49
N SER A 22 -8.14 -2.74 -6.52
CA SER A 22 -7.68 -3.37 -7.75
C SER A 22 -8.38 -4.70 -7.94
N PHE A 23 -9.62 -4.58 -8.42
CA PHE A 23 -10.34 -5.49 -9.34
C PHE A 23 -10.97 -6.82 -8.82
N PRO A 24 -12.24 -7.15 -9.19
CA PRO A 24 -13.25 -6.36 -9.90
C PRO A 24 -14.59 -6.25 -9.15
N LEU A 25 -14.96 -5.04 -8.69
CA LEU A 25 -16.36 -4.63 -8.48
C LEU A 25 -17.06 -4.26 -9.80
N ARG A 26 -16.63 -4.85 -10.93
CA ARG A 26 -17.35 -4.81 -12.21
C ARG A 26 -17.46 -6.19 -12.85
N PHE A 27 -17.48 -7.24 -12.04
CA PHE A 27 -18.06 -8.50 -12.47
C PHE A 27 -19.56 -8.38 -12.18
N SER A 28 -20.33 -8.04 -13.22
CA SER A 28 -21.80 -8.06 -13.21
C SER A 28 -22.26 -9.29 -12.42
N TRP A 29 -23.24 -9.19 -11.53
CA TRP A 29 -23.78 -10.32 -10.72
C TRP A 29 -23.93 -11.65 -11.50
N LYS A 30 -24.14 -11.54 -12.82
CA LYS A 30 -24.09 -12.63 -13.81
C LYS A 30 -22.82 -13.49 -13.78
N PHE A 31 -21.64 -12.92 -13.53
CA PHE A 31 -20.38 -13.65 -13.39
C PHE A 31 -20.32 -14.47 -12.09
N TYR A 32 -20.91 -13.95 -11.01
CA TYR A 32 -21.02 -14.67 -9.74
C TYR A 32 -21.98 -15.85 -9.87
N LEU A 33 -23.11 -15.66 -10.55
CA LEU A 33 -24.04 -16.74 -10.90
C LEU A 33 -23.42 -17.77 -11.86
N ALA A 34 -22.61 -17.33 -12.82
CA ALA A 34 -21.91 -18.24 -13.75
C ALA A 34 -20.84 -19.10 -13.05
N LEU A 35 -20.10 -18.52 -12.10
CA LEU A 35 -19.12 -19.23 -11.27
C LEU A 35 -19.77 -20.28 -10.35
N LEU A 36 -21.00 -20.03 -9.89
CA LEU A 36 -21.77 -20.98 -9.08
C LEU A 36 -22.25 -22.21 -9.87
N PHE A 37 -22.37 -22.10 -11.20
CA PHE A 37 -22.88 -23.16 -12.08
C PHE A 37 -21.79 -23.93 -12.86
N LEU A 38 -20.60 -23.36 -13.07
CA LEU A 38 -19.55 -23.96 -13.92
C LEU A 38 -18.38 -24.61 -13.18
N ILE A 39 -18.36 -24.61 -11.84
CA ILE A 39 -17.34 -25.33 -11.06
C ILE A 39 -17.99 -26.55 -10.40
N PRO A 40 -18.13 -27.70 -11.10
CA PRO A 40 -18.31 -28.96 -10.41
C PRO A 40 -17.00 -29.28 -9.69
N PHE A 41 -17.07 -29.35 -8.36
CA PHE A 41 -15.98 -29.53 -7.39
C PHE A 41 -15.16 -28.26 -7.06
N PRO A 42 -15.39 -27.63 -5.89
CA PRO A 42 -14.53 -26.58 -5.42
C PRO A 42 -13.18 -27.22 -5.06
N CYS A 43 -12.16 -26.97 -5.90
CA CYS A 43 -10.80 -27.12 -5.42
C CYS A 43 -10.65 -26.17 -4.23
N SER A 44 -10.30 -26.71 -3.05
CA SER A 44 -10.22 -25.99 -1.77
C SER A 44 -9.44 -24.66 -1.86
N CYS A 45 -8.52 -24.57 -2.84
CA CYS A 45 -7.72 -23.41 -3.18
C CYS A 45 -8.53 -22.16 -3.62
N CYS A 46 -9.67 -22.32 -4.29
CA CYS A 46 -10.43 -21.17 -4.83
C CYS A 46 -11.29 -20.46 -3.78
N PHE A 47 -11.75 -21.18 -2.75
CA PHE A 47 -12.59 -20.61 -1.69
C PHE A 47 -11.76 -19.70 -0.75
N THR A 48 -10.49 -20.03 -0.58
CA THR A 48 -9.56 -19.27 0.27
C THR A 48 -9.23 -17.90 -0.32
N VAL A 49 -9.10 -17.78 -1.64
CA VAL A 49 -8.79 -16.49 -2.29
C VAL A 49 -9.93 -15.50 -2.07
N THR A 50 -11.17 -15.90 -2.34
CA THR A 50 -12.36 -15.04 -2.15
C THR A 50 -12.58 -14.68 -0.68
N ALA A 51 -12.37 -15.62 0.26
CA ALA A 51 -12.48 -15.35 1.69
C ALA A 51 -11.33 -14.45 2.22
N CYS A 52 -10.10 -14.61 1.72
CA CYS A 52 -8.98 -13.72 2.03
C CYS A 52 -9.24 -12.28 1.55
N PHE A 53 -9.85 -12.11 0.37
CA PHE A 53 -10.23 -10.80 -0.14
C PHE A 53 -11.35 -10.13 0.67
N LEU A 54 -12.30 -10.90 1.23
CA LEU A 54 -13.43 -10.37 2.00
C LEU A 54 -13.14 -10.15 3.49
N LEU A 55 -12.24 -10.93 4.08
CA LEU A 55 -11.94 -10.89 5.53
C LEU A 55 -10.65 -10.11 5.86
N GLY A 56 -9.77 -9.85 4.89
CA GLY A 56 -8.55 -9.07 5.03
C GLY A 56 -8.79 -7.59 4.74
N GLY A 57 -9.34 -6.84 5.70
CA GLY A 57 -9.64 -5.41 5.59
C GLY A 57 -8.45 -4.54 5.14
N GLY A 58 -8.32 -4.35 3.83
CA GLY A 58 -7.28 -3.53 3.20
C GLY A 58 -7.79 -2.88 1.91
N ALA A 59 -8.99 -2.28 1.94
CA ALA A 59 -9.59 -1.68 0.75
C ALA A 59 -9.56 -0.14 0.73
N ALA A 60 -8.88 0.53 1.67
CA ALA A 60 -9.03 1.98 1.85
C ALA A 60 -7.71 2.76 1.96
N ASP A 61 -6.55 2.12 2.06
CA ASP A 61 -5.30 2.84 2.28
C ASP A 61 -4.80 3.57 1.04
N TYR A 62 -4.94 2.97 -0.15
CA TYR A 62 -4.60 3.64 -1.40
C TYR A 62 -5.49 4.87 -1.66
N GLU A 63 -6.78 4.77 -1.36
CA GLU A 63 -7.70 5.89 -1.57
C GLU A 63 -7.40 7.04 -0.61
N LYS A 64 -7.08 6.75 0.65
CA LYS A 64 -6.58 7.74 1.62
C LYS A 64 -5.28 8.38 1.15
N PHE A 65 -4.34 7.58 0.65
CA PHE A 65 -3.08 8.08 0.10
C PHE A 65 -3.33 9.02 -1.09
N HIS A 66 -4.16 8.60 -2.04
CA HIS A 66 -4.50 9.39 -3.22
C HIS A 66 -5.20 10.70 -2.87
N GLN A 67 -6.13 10.70 -1.90
CA GLN A 67 -6.81 11.92 -1.44
C GLN A 67 -5.87 12.89 -0.70
N GLN A 68 -4.83 12.37 -0.04
CA GLN A 68 -3.84 13.20 0.64
C GLN A 68 -2.83 13.82 -0.32
N CYS A 69 -2.56 13.17 -1.46
CA CYS A 69 -1.72 13.65 -2.56
C CYS A 69 -2.42 14.73 -3.41
N ASP A 70 -2.54 15.93 -2.86
CA ASP A 70 -3.11 17.10 -3.55
C ASP A 70 -2.00 17.91 -4.27
N PRO A 71 -2.09 18.14 -5.60
CA PRO A 71 -1.11 18.94 -6.33
C PRO A 71 -1.04 20.42 -5.89
N GLN A 72 -2.01 20.93 -5.13
CA GLN A 72 -1.98 22.30 -4.58
C GLN A 72 -1.20 22.43 -3.27
N LYS A 73 -0.85 21.31 -2.62
CA LYS A 73 -0.07 21.30 -1.38
C LYS A 73 1.43 21.36 -1.66
N PRO A 74 2.26 21.76 -0.68
CA PRO A 74 3.72 21.63 -0.79
C PRO A 74 4.13 20.18 -1.06
N TYR A 75 5.34 19.99 -1.59
CA TYR A 75 5.86 18.67 -1.94
C TYR A 75 5.90 17.78 -0.69
N MET A 76 5.08 16.72 -0.71
CA MET A 76 4.98 15.75 0.38
C MET A 76 5.72 14.46 0.01
N CYS A 77 6.37 13.88 1.00
CA CYS A 77 7.06 12.60 0.89
C CYS A 77 6.30 11.51 1.67
N LEU A 78 6.23 10.32 1.08
CA LEU A 78 5.67 9.13 1.71
C LEU A 78 6.74 8.44 2.58
N TYR A 79 6.43 8.22 3.85
CA TYR A 79 7.30 7.54 4.80
C TYR A 79 6.65 6.25 5.31
N GLY A 80 7.43 5.18 5.36
CA GLY A 80 7.06 3.92 6.02
C GLY A 80 7.54 3.90 7.47
N CYS A 81 6.65 3.55 8.39
CA CYS A 81 6.92 3.41 9.82
C CYS A 81 7.23 1.95 10.19
N PRO A 82 8.07 1.69 11.22
CA PRO A 82 8.39 0.33 11.66
C PRO A 82 7.17 -0.43 12.21
N ASN A 83 6.10 0.27 12.57
CA ASN A 83 4.81 -0.29 12.97
C ASN A 83 3.92 -0.70 11.79
N GLU A 84 4.50 -0.86 10.59
CA GLU A 84 3.78 -1.24 9.36
C GLU A 84 2.68 -0.26 8.94
N THR A 85 2.83 1.00 9.32
CA THR A 85 1.97 2.13 8.92
C THR A 85 2.71 3.06 7.97
N TRP A 86 2.00 4.01 7.38
CA TRP A 86 2.55 4.98 6.45
C TRP A 86 2.07 6.39 6.79
N GLU A 87 2.84 7.41 6.41
CA GLU A 87 2.51 8.81 6.61
C GLU A 87 3.02 9.69 5.46
N LEU A 88 2.29 10.76 5.14
CA LEU A 88 2.71 11.82 4.21
C LEU A 88 3.15 13.04 5.04
N LYS A 89 4.41 13.45 4.86
CA LYS A 89 4.96 14.63 5.52
C LYS A 89 5.79 15.44 4.55
N GLU A 90 5.81 16.76 4.72
CA GLU A 90 6.80 17.61 4.08
C GLU A 90 8.19 17.16 4.55
N PRO A 91 9.15 17.00 3.63
CA PRO A 91 10.50 16.72 4.04
C PRO A 91 11.01 17.90 4.87
N PRO A 92 11.83 17.64 5.90
CA PRO A 92 12.44 18.71 6.66
C PRO A 92 13.24 19.62 5.72
N ASP A 93 13.27 20.92 6.00
CA ASP A 93 14.15 21.86 5.31
C ASP A 93 15.60 21.42 5.59
N VAL A 94 16.19 20.73 4.62
CA VAL A 94 17.58 20.28 4.71
C VAL A 94 18.42 21.40 4.12
N PRO A 95 19.28 22.09 4.91
CA PRO A 95 20.21 23.05 4.33
C PRO A 95 21.06 22.31 3.29
N HIS A 96 20.93 22.72 2.03
CA HIS A 96 21.59 22.14 0.85
C HIS A 96 23.09 22.45 0.81
N GLU A 97 23.71 22.73 1.96
CA GLU A 97 25.15 22.91 2.03
C GLU A 97 25.79 21.54 2.17
N LEU A 98 26.30 21.04 1.05
CA LEU A 98 27.33 20.00 1.08
C LEU A 98 28.43 20.48 2.04
N PRO A 99 28.77 19.72 3.10
CA PRO A 99 29.86 20.11 3.98
C PRO A 99 31.12 20.27 3.12
N GLU A 100 31.78 21.42 3.24
CA GLU A 100 33.03 21.67 2.51
C GLU A 100 34.02 20.53 2.78
N PRO A 101 34.69 20.00 1.74
CA PRO A 101 35.71 18.99 1.94
C PRO A 101 36.80 19.57 2.85
N ASN A 102 37.09 18.87 3.94
CA ASN A 102 38.15 19.25 4.85
C ASN A 102 39.52 19.10 4.17
N ILE A 103 40.06 20.22 3.67
CA ILE A 103 41.48 20.31 3.30
C ILE A 103 42.26 20.29 4.62
N GLY A 104 42.84 19.13 4.94
CA GLY A 104 43.79 19.01 6.04
C GLY A 104 45.06 19.78 5.72
N ASN A 105 45.45 20.68 6.63
CA ASN A 105 46.80 21.27 6.69
C ASN A 105 47.74 20.38 7.50
#